data_AF-A0A535C9M1-F1
#
_entry.id   AF-A0A535C9M1-F1
#
_cell.length_a   1.000
_cell.length_b   1.000
_cell.length_c   1.000
_cell.angle_alpha   90.00
_cell.angle_beta   90.00
_cell.angle_gamma   90.00
#
_symmetry.space_group_name_H-M   'P 1'
#
loop_
_entity.id
_entity.type
_entity.pdbx_description
1 polymer ?
#
loop_
_entity_poly.entity_id
_entity_poly.type
_entity_poly.pdbx_seq_one_letter_code
_entity_poly.pdbx_strand_id
1 'polypeptide(L)'
;MGFRPELTRCIECGAEIEPTGNAFSPVAGGVLGPECAHAALGTVRISPGALKILRHLQRSELAEVLRLSIPRAMHREAERLLHETVSTILERELRTRDFLDEVNTRKAVGPGPMAPSQRCRRRSTRRAQIRR
;
A
#
# COMPACT_ATOMS: atom_id res chain seq x y z
N MET A 1 1.12 27.83 -7.93
CA MET A 1 0.20 27.20 -6.97
C MET A 1 0.58 25.74 -6.85
N GLY A 2 0.93 25.27 -5.65
CA GLY A 2 1.36 23.90 -5.41
C GLY A 2 0.65 23.34 -4.18
N PHE A 3 0.24 22.08 -4.24
CA PHE A 3 -0.36 21.40 -3.11
C PHE A 3 0.74 20.79 -2.23
N ARG A 4 0.74 21.13 -0.94
CA ARG A 4 1.66 20.56 0.05
C ARG A 4 0.89 20.22 1.31
N PRO A 5 0.77 18.93 1.67
CA PRO A 5 0.10 18.55 2.90
C PRO A 5 0.80 19.09 4.16
N GLU A 6 0.04 19.48 5.18
CA GLU A 6 0.60 19.80 6.50
C GLU A 6 0.83 18.51 7.29
N LEU A 7 2.08 18.24 7.69
CA LEU A 7 2.49 16.99 8.35
C LEU A 7 3.12 17.19 9.73
N THR A 8 3.35 18.44 10.14
CA THR A 8 4.06 18.79 11.39
C THR A 8 3.12 19.29 12.47
N ARG A 9 2.05 20.00 12.07
CA ARG A 9 1.02 20.52 12.98
C ARG A 9 -0.33 19.90 12.67
N CYS A 10 -1.17 19.80 13.69
CA CYS A 10 -2.55 19.42 13.53
C CYS A 10 -3.28 20.51 12.73
N ILE A 11 -3.95 20.12 11.65
CA ILE A 11 -4.70 21.07 10.81
C ILE A 11 -5.93 21.66 11.51
N GLU A 12 -6.41 21.01 12.59
CA GLU A 12 -7.59 21.47 13.34
C GLU A 12 -7.20 22.42 14.48
N CYS A 13 -6.31 21.98 15.38
CA CYS A 13 -5.95 22.74 16.58
C CYS A 13 -4.60 23.45 16.52
N GLY A 14 -3.79 23.21 15.48
CA GLY A 14 -2.46 23.81 15.33
C GLY A 14 -1.36 23.24 16.25
N ALA A 15 -1.69 22.29 17.14
CA ALA A 15 -0.74 21.65 18.04
C ALA A 15 0.32 20.84 17.27
N GLU A 16 1.49 20.65 17.88
CA GLU A 16 2.54 19.82 17.30
C GLU A 16 2.13 18.35 17.27
N ILE A 17 2.51 17.65 16.19
CA ILE A 17 2.09 16.27 15.97
C ILE A 17 3.08 15.30 16.59
N GLU A 18 2.58 14.60 17.60
CA GLU A 18 3.27 13.51 18.28
C GLU A 18 3.62 12.36 17.34
N PRO A 19 4.57 11.47 17.69
CA PRO A 19 4.98 10.38 16.81
C PRO A 19 3.88 9.35 16.53
N THR A 20 2.92 9.15 17.44
CA THR A 20 1.95 8.05 17.39
C THR A 20 0.52 8.54 17.58
N GLY A 21 -0.44 7.72 17.15
CA GLY A 21 -1.85 7.99 17.42
C GLY A 21 -2.50 9.04 16.51
N ASN A 22 -1.87 9.40 15.40
CA ASN A 22 -2.38 10.41 14.48
C ASN A 22 -3.33 9.84 13.43
N ALA A 23 -4.06 10.74 12.79
CA ALA A 23 -4.84 10.48 11.59
C ALA A 23 -4.41 11.42 10.46
N PHE A 24 -4.71 11.07 9.23
CA PHE A 24 -4.45 11.88 8.05
C PHE A 24 -5.75 12.08 7.28
N SER A 25 -6.01 13.30 6.84
CA SER A 25 -7.14 13.64 5.97
C SER A 25 -6.64 13.92 4.56
N PRO A 26 -6.93 13.04 3.58
CA PRO A 26 -6.65 13.32 2.17
C PRO A 26 -7.40 14.55 1.65
N VAL A 27 -8.60 14.80 2.18
CA VAL A 27 -9.49 15.90 1.78
C VAL A 27 -8.99 17.23 2.31
N ALA A 28 -8.71 17.31 3.61
CA ALA A 28 -8.21 18.54 4.22
C ALA A 28 -6.71 18.75 3.97
N GLY A 29 -6.01 17.75 3.42
CA GLY A 29 -4.62 17.86 3.02
C GLY A 29 -3.67 17.96 4.21
N GLY A 30 -3.88 17.16 5.25
CA GLY A 30 -2.95 17.19 6.39
C GLY A 30 -3.25 16.20 7.49
N VAL A 31 -2.41 16.26 8.52
CA VAL A 31 -2.45 15.36 9.68
C VAL A 31 -3.28 15.96 10.82
N LEU A 32 -3.92 15.08 11.57
CA LEU A 32 -4.73 15.38 12.75
C LEU A 32 -4.13 14.64 13.95
N GLY A 33 -4.04 15.35 15.08
CA GLY A 33 -3.69 14.74 16.36
C GLY A 33 -4.79 13.76 16.83
N PRO A 34 -4.48 12.91 17.83
CA PRO A 34 -5.41 11.90 18.35
C PRO A 34 -6.75 12.49 18.82
N GLU A 35 -6.72 13.66 19.45
CA GLU A 35 -7.92 14.33 19.97
C GLU A 35 -8.80 14.91 18.86
N CYS A 36 -8.18 15.40 17.77
CA CYS A 36 -8.87 16.02 16.65
C CYS A 36 -9.30 15.02 15.56
N ALA A 37 -8.83 13.77 15.62
CA ALA A 37 -9.11 12.76 14.59
C ALA A 37 -10.62 12.48 14.39
N HIS A 38 -11.44 12.65 15.43
CA HIS A 38 -12.88 12.44 15.38
C HIS A 38 -13.65 13.56 14.68
N ALA A 39 -13.04 14.74 14.54
CA ALA A 39 -13.72 15.93 14.02
C ALA A 39 -13.84 15.92 12.48
N ALA A 40 -13.00 15.15 11.78
CA ALA A 40 -12.92 15.19 10.33
C ALA A 40 -13.46 13.90 9.68
N LEU A 41 -14.33 14.08 8.68
CA LEU A 41 -14.81 12.99 7.84
C LEU A 41 -13.71 12.52 6.88
N GLY A 42 -13.67 11.21 6.61
CA GLY A 42 -12.72 10.64 5.66
C GLY A 42 -11.27 10.59 6.16
N THR A 43 -11.03 10.70 7.46
CA THR A 43 -9.69 10.53 8.03
C THR A 43 -9.30 9.06 8.11
N VAL A 44 -8.04 8.78 7.86
CA VAL A 44 -7.46 7.44 7.99
C VAL A 44 -6.34 7.46 9.04
N ARG A 45 -6.25 6.41 9.85
CA ARG A 45 -5.13 6.25 10.79
C ARG A 45 -3.83 6.17 10.00
N ILE A 46 -2.81 6.88 10.48
CA ILE A 46 -1.49 6.88 9.88
C ILE A 46 -0.48 6.31 10.87
N SER A 47 0.35 5.37 10.41
CA SER A 47 1.43 4.84 11.22
C SER A 47 2.56 5.87 11.41
N PRO A 48 3.34 5.77 12.50
CA PRO A 48 4.51 6.63 12.71
C PRO A 48 5.53 6.53 11.57
N GLY A 49 5.68 5.33 11.01
CA GLY A 49 6.58 5.05 9.89
C GLY A 49 6.13 5.76 8.62
N ALA A 50 4.84 5.65 8.26
CA ALA A 50 4.27 6.34 7.11
C ALA A 50 4.38 7.87 7.26
N LEU A 51 4.06 8.42 8.43
CA LEU A 51 4.21 9.85 8.70
C LEU A 51 5.66 10.33 8.55
N LYS A 52 6.63 9.55 9.04
CA LYS A 52 8.05 9.85 8.89
C LYS A 52 8.48 9.85 7.41
N ILE A 53 8.00 8.87 6.64
CA ILE A 53 8.27 8.78 5.20
C ILE A 53 7.68 9.99 4.47
N LEU A 54 6.41 10.32 4.68
CA LEU A 54 5.78 11.47 4.04
C LEU A 54 6.52 12.79 4.36
N ARG A 55 6.93 12.98 5.62
CA ARG A 55 7.75 14.13 6.03
C ARG A 55 9.12 14.16 5.34
N HIS A 56 9.74 13.00 5.15
CA HIS A 56 11.02 12.89 4.44
C HIS A 56 10.85 13.20 2.94
N LEU A 57 9.81 12.66 2.30
CA LEU A 57 9.48 12.93 0.90
C LEU A 57 9.26 14.43 0.63
N GLN A 58 8.67 15.17 1.55
CA GLN A 58 8.44 16.62 1.39
C GLN A 58 9.70 17.49 1.49
N ARG A 59 10.76 17.00 2.17
CA ARG A 59 11.94 17.81 2.50
C ARG A 59 13.20 17.41 1.75
N SER A 60 13.20 16.22 1.14
CA SER A 60 14.40 15.63 0.56
C SER A 60 14.37 15.71 -0.95
N GLU A 61 15.55 15.75 -1.55
CA GLU A 61 15.67 15.76 -3.01
C GLU A 61 15.33 14.39 -3.59
N LEU A 62 14.82 14.36 -4.83
CA LEU A 62 14.39 13.12 -5.48
C LEU A 62 15.50 12.05 -5.50
N ALA A 63 16.76 12.45 -5.70
CA ALA A 63 17.90 11.54 -5.70
C ALA A 63 18.14 10.85 -4.35
N GLU A 64 17.79 11.50 -3.23
CA GLU A 64 17.91 10.93 -1.89
C GLU A 64 16.77 9.95 -1.62
N VAL A 65 15.55 10.33 -2.00
CA VAL A 65 14.35 9.50 -1.88
C VAL A 65 14.51 8.18 -2.61
N LEU A 66 15.06 8.19 -3.83
CA LEU A 66 15.25 6.98 -4.65
C LEU A 66 16.25 5.98 -4.02
N ARG A 67 17.10 6.42 -3.10
CA ARG A 67 18.04 5.55 -2.36
C ARG A 67 17.44 4.96 -1.08
N LEU A 68 16.25 5.41 -0.68
CA LEU A 68 15.64 5.00 0.58
C LEU A 68 15.11 3.56 0.47
N SER A 69 15.62 2.66 1.32
CA SER A 69 15.05 1.32 1.48
C SER A 69 13.94 1.36 2.53
N ILE A 70 12.70 1.13 2.09
CA ILE A 70 11.51 1.21 2.93
C ILE A 70 10.87 -0.18 3.03
N PRO A 71 10.44 -0.64 4.22
CA PRO A 71 9.64 -1.85 4.36
C PRO A 71 8.36 -1.78 3.51
N ARG A 72 8.02 -2.87 2.84
CA ARG A 72 6.87 -2.95 1.91
C ARG A 72 5.55 -2.47 2.51
N ALA A 73 5.31 -2.74 3.80
CA ALA A 73 4.11 -2.30 4.50
C ALA A 73 4.01 -0.77 4.58
N MET A 74 5.11 -0.09 4.94
CA MET A 74 5.14 1.37 5.04
C MET A 74 5.10 2.02 3.65
N HIS A 75 5.73 1.41 2.65
CA HIS A 75 5.62 1.86 1.25
C HIS A 75 4.16 1.85 0.79
N ARG A 76 3.45 0.73 0.99
CA ARG A 76 2.03 0.61 0.61
C ARG A 76 1.13 1.60 1.33
N GLU A 77 1.40 1.85 2.60
CA GLU A 77 0.64 2.83 3.37
C GLU A 77 0.86 4.26 2.84
N ALA A 78 2.12 4.67 2.63
CA ALA A 78 2.44 5.99 2.08
C ALA A 78 1.89 6.16 0.66
N GLU A 79 2.02 5.14 -0.20
CA GLU A 79 1.48 5.11 -1.55
C GLU A 79 -0.05 5.26 -1.56
N ARG A 80 -0.75 4.54 -0.67
CA ARG A 80 -2.21 4.66 -0.53
C ARG A 80 -2.61 6.08 -0.16
N LEU A 81 -1.97 6.68 0.85
CA LEU A 81 -2.29 8.03 1.33
C LEU A 81 -2.04 9.08 0.26
N LEU A 82 -0.93 8.98 -0.48
CA LEU A 82 -0.64 9.89 -1.60
C LEU A 82 -1.63 9.72 -2.75
N HIS A 83 -1.99 8.48 -3.10
CA HIS A 83 -2.96 8.20 -4.14
C HIS A 83 -4.35 8.74 -3.78
N GLU A 84 -4.81 8.54 -2.55
CA GLU A 84 -6.06 9.13 -2.03
C GLU A 84 -6.01 10.66 -2.11
N THR A 85 -4.92 11.26 -1.65
CA THR A 85 -4.73 12.73 -1.67
C THR A 85 -4.82 13.29 -3.09
N VAL A 86 -4.09 12.69 -4.03
CA VAL A 86 -4.10 13.14 -5.43
C VAL A 86 -5.48 12.93 -6.05
N SER A 87 -6.14 11.80 -5.77
CA SER A 87 -7.49 11.54 -6.27
C SER A 87 -8.49 12.56 -5.73
N THR A 88 -8.35 13.00 -4.47
CA THR A 88 -9.17 14.07 -3.88
C THR A 88 -8.93 15.41 -4.57
N ILE A 89 -7.67 15.79 -4.80
CA ILE A 89 -7.34 17.07 -5.46
C ILE A 89 -7.85 17.10 -6.90
N LEU A 90 -7.78 15.97 -7.60
CA LEU A 90 -8.24 15.84 -8.97
C LEU A 90 -9.76 15.63 -9.08
N GLU A 91 -10.46 15.48 -7.95
CA GLU A 91 -11.89 15.12 -7.86
C GLU A 91 -12.26 13.89 -8.73
N ARG A 92 -11.28 13.02 -8.98
CA ARG A 92 -11.41 11.86 -9.85
C ARG A 92 -10.55 10.71 -9.35
N GLU A 93 -11.10 9.52 -9.45
CA GLU A 93 -10.38 8.29 -9.10
C GLU A 93 -9.27 7.97 -10.12
N LEU A 94 -8.05 7.83 -9.62
CA LEU A 94 -6.89 7.41 -10.42
C LEU A 94 -6.88 5.89 -10.62
N ARG A 95 -7.42 5.43 -11.76
CA ARG A 95 -7.43 4.01 -12.16
C ARG A 95 -6.05 3.39 -12.43
N THR A 96 -5.00 4.22 -12.54
CA THR A 96 -3.63 3.75 -12.80
C THR A 96 -3.14 2.81 -11.70
N ARG A 97 -3.54 3.04 -10.44
CA ARG A 97 -3.15 2.18 -9.32
C ARG A 97 -3.75 0.79 -9.45
N ASP A 98 -5.05 0.69 -9.70
CA ASP A 98 -5.75 -0.60 -9.84
C ASP A 98 -5.15 -1.43 -10.98
N PHE A 99 -4.85 -0.78 -12.10
CA PHE A 99 -4.17 -1.42 -13.22
C PHE A 99 -2.76 -1.92 -12.86
N LEU A 100 -1.96 -1.11 -12.15
CA LEU A 100 -0.63 -1.53 -11.71
C LEU A 100 -0.67 -2.67 -10.70
N ASP A 101 -1.64 -2.68 -9.79
CA ASP A 101 -1.88 -3.79 -8.86
C ASP A 101 -2.27 -5.07 -9.62
N GLU A 102 -3.13 -4.97 -10.64
CA GLU A 102 -3.47 -6.08 -11.52
C GLU A 102 -2.25 -6.62 -12.29
N VAL A 103 -1.40 -5.75 -12.83
CA VAL A 103 -0.17 -6.17 -13.54
C VAL A 103 0.85 -6.79 -12.59
N ASN A 104 1.02 -6.23 -11.39
CA ASN A 104 1.96 -6.73 -10.39
C ASN A 104 1.53 -8.09 -9.84
N THR A 105 0.23 -8.32 -9.65
CA THR A 105 -0.28 -9.64 -9.25
C THR A 105 -0.07 -10.68 -10.36
N ARG A 106 -0.19 -10.31 -11.64
CA ARG A 106 0.12 -11.19 -12.77
C ARG A 106 1.61 -11.51 -12.89
N LYS A 107 2.52 -10.58 -12.59
CA LYS A 107 3.98 -10.83 -12.61
C LYS A 107 4.46 -11.83 -11.54
N ALA A 108 3.67 -12.08 -10.49
CA ALA A 108 3.96 -13.12 -9.50
C ALA A 108 3.69 -14.55 -10.04
N VAL A 109 3.02 -14.69 -11.18
CA VAL A 109 2.92 -15.95 -11.96
C VAL A 109 3.92 -15.87 -13.12
N GLY A 110 5.21 -16.02 -12.80
CA GLY A 110 6.16 -16.51 -13.80
C GLY A 110 5.86 -17.99 -14.11
N PRO A 111 6.13 -18.49 -15.33
CA PRO A 111 5.94 -19.90 -15.64
C PRO A 111 6.80 -20.74 -14.68
N GLY A 112 6.15 -21.41 -13.72
CA GLY A 112 6.81 -22.34 -12.82
C GLY A 112 7.49 -23.46 -13.61
N PRO A 113 8.61 -24.02 -13.11
CA PRO A 113 9.36 -25.03 -13.84
C PRO A 113 8.46 -26.22 -14.16
N MET A 114 8.36 -26.52 -15.46
CA MET A 114 7.66 -27.69 -16.00
C MET A 114 8.26 -28.94 -15.36
N ALA A 115 7.54 -29.55 -14.41
CA ALA A 115 7.92 -30.85 -13.86
C ALA A 115 7.76 -31.93 -14.95
N PRO A 116 8.73 -32.85 -15.12
CA PRO A 116 8.64 -33.88 -16.13
C PRO A 116 7.50 -34.84 -15.81
N SER A 117 6.61 -35.02 -16.79
CA SER A 117 5.49 -35.95 -16.72
C SER A 117 6.01 -37.38 -16.58
N GLN A 118 5.90 -37.93 -15.38
CA GLN A 118 6.10 -39.35 -15.15
C GLN A 118 4.94 -40.11 -15.79
N ARG A 119 5.21 -40.54 -17.01
CA ARG A 119 4.56 -41.61 -17.78
C ARG A 119 3.78 -42.55 -16.85
N CYS A 120 2.45 -42.38 -16.85
CA CYS A 120 1.50 -43.29 -16.22
C CYS A 120 1.78 -44.72 -16.72
N ARG A 121 2.47 -45.53 -15.91
CA ARG A 121 2.68 -46.95 -16.19
C ARG A 121 1.32 -47.64 -16.10
N ARG A 122 0.71 -47.89 -17.25
CA ARG A 122 -0.40 -48.83 -17.41
C ARG A 122 0.01 -50.18 -16.83
N ARG A 123 -0.45 -50.53 -15.63
CA ARG A 123 -0.52 -51.93 -15.19
C ARG A 123 -1.78 -52.54 -15.79
N SER A 124 -1.64 -53.01 -17.03
CA SER A 124 -2.52 -54.01 -17.60
C SER A 124 -2.08 -55.38 -17.11
N THR A 125 -2.81 -55.99 -16.19
CA THR A 125 -2.95 -57.46 -16.15
C THR A 125 -4.26 -57.83 -15.46
N ARG A 126 -5.15 -58.39 -16.29
CA ARG A 126 -6.36 -59.15 -15.96
C ARG A 126 -6.06 -60.41 -15.13
N ARG A 127 -7.16 -61.01 -14.66
CA ARG A 127 -7.40 -62.41 -14.21
C ARG A 127 -7.23 -62.65 -12.70
N ALA A 128 -8.30 -62.88 -11.93
CA ALA A 128 -9.26 -64.00 -11.90
C ALA A 128 -8.79 -65.13 -10.96
N GLN A 129 -9.65 -65.48 -9.97
CA GLN A 129 -9.79 -66.70 -9.14
C GLN A 129 -10.18 -66.25 -7.71
N ILE A 130 -11.42 -66.41 -7.20
CA ILE A 130 -12.21 -67.62 -6.85
C ILE A 130 -11.40 -68.70 -6.12
N ARG A 131 -11.73 -68.88 -4.82
CA ARG A 131 -11.53 -69.98 -3.84
C ARG A 131 -11.25 -69.30 -2.48
N ARG A 132 -11.93 -69.54 -1.36
CA ARG A 132 -12.68 -70.70 -0.83
C ARG A 132 -13.90 -70.22 -0.05
#